data_AF-A0A842XL07-F1
#
_entry.id   AF-A0A842XL07-F1
#
_cell.length_a   1.000
_cell.length_b   1.000
_cell.length_c   1.000
_cell.angle_alpha   90.00
_cell.angle_beta   90.00
_cell.angle_gamma   90.00
#
_symmetry.space_group_name_H-M   'P 1'
#
loop_
_entity.id
_entity.type
_entity.pdbx_description
1 polymer ?
#
loop_
_entity_poly.entity_id
_entity_poly.type
_entity_poly.pdbx_seq_one_letter_code
_entity_poly.pdbx_strand_id
1 'polypeptide(L)' 'MIRVKAVYENNMLKPLEKLDLEEGEEVEIELKRKGEPKRDILSYAGLLKDLSEEEERLFHEAVKRRSLFGRALNL' A
#
# COMPACT_ATOMS: atom_id res chain seq x y z
N MET A 1 4.78 6.91 20.46
CA MET A 1 3.90 5.97 19.72
C MET A 1 4.49 4.58 19.87
N ILE A 2 3.80 3.70 20.59
CA ILE A 2 4.23 2.30 20.82
C ILE A 2 3.68 1.46 19.66
N ARG A 3 4.49 0.55 19.12
CA ARG A 3 4.07 -0.35 18.02
C ARG A 3 4.24 -1.79 18.49
N VAL A 4 3.13 -2.51 18.58
CA VAL A 4 3.12 -3.92 18.98
C VAL A 4 2.71 -4.75 17.77
N LYS A 5 3.42 -5.86 17.57
CA LYS A 5 3.04 -6.83 16.55
C LYS A 5 2.05 -7.81 17.17
N ALA A 6 1.02 -8.14 16.41
CA ALA A 6 0.03 -9.14 16.77
C ALA A 6 -0.22 -10.09 15.61
N VAL A 7 -0.66 -11.30 15.94
CA VAL A 7 -1.16 -12.30 15.00
C VAL A 7 -2.66 -12.37 15.14
N TYR A 8 -3.36 -12.40 14.00
CA TYR A 8 -4.80 -12.61 13.97
C TYR A 8 -5.12 -14.07 13.71
N GLU A 9 -5.69 -14.75 14.71
CA GLU A 9 -6.03 -16.17 14.66
C GLU A 9 -7.34 -16.42 15.40
N ASN A 10 -8.20 -17.29 14.86
CA ASN A 10 -9.48 -17.65 15.49
C ASN A 10 -10.34 -16.44 15.87
N ASN A 11 -10.37 -15.42 15.00
CA ASN A 11 -11.07 -14.15 15.20
C ASN A 11 -10.57 -13.30 16.38
N MET A 12 -9.34 -13.53 16.85
CA MET A 12 -8.74 -12.78 17.96
C MET A 12 -7.34 -12.25 17.59
N LEU A 13 -7.06 -11.00 17.96
CA LEU A 13 -5.71 -10.42 17.89
C LEU A 13 -4.90 -10.84 19.11
N LYS A 14 -3.80 -11.56 18.87
CA LYS A 14 -2.88 -12.01 19.91
C LYS A 14 -1.56 -11.24 19.78
N PRO A 15 -1.17 -10.44 20.78
CA PRO A 15 0.12 -9.76 20.72
C PRO A 15 1.27 -10.77 20.80
N LEU A 16 2.36 -10.50 20.09
CA LEU A 16 3.57 -11.33 20.11
C LEU A 16 4.42 -11.12 21.38
N GLU A 17 4.15 -10.03 22.10
CA GLU A 17 4.84 -9.60 23.30
C GLU A 17 3.80 -9.18 24.35
N LYS A 18 4.19 -9.12 25.62
CA LYS A 18 3.28 -8.69 26.69
C LYS A 18 2.91 -7.21 26.49
N LEU A 19 1.61 -6.93 26.56
CA LEU A 19 1.09 -5.57 26.58
C LEU A 19 1.04 -5.04 28.01
N ASP A 20 1.44 -3.79 28.19
CA ASP A 20 1.27 -3.04 29.43
C ASP A 20 0.09 -2.09 29.22
N LEU A 21 -1.12 -2.63 29.35
CA LEU A 21 -2.38 -1.93 29.18
C LEU A 21 -3.26 -2.17 30.41
N GLU A 22 -4.07 -1.18 30.76
CA GLU A 22 -5.08 -1.30 31.81
C GLU A 22 -6.35 -1.99 31.29
N GLU A 23 -7.09 -2.64 32.19
CA GLU A 23 -8.36 -3.27 31.82
C GLU A 23 -9.39 -2.20 31.38
N GLY A 24 -9.92 -2.35 30.17
CA GLY A 24 -10.84 -1.38 29.56
C GLY A 24 -10.15 -0.27 28.76
N GLU A 25 -8.82 -0.27 28.64
CA GLU A 25 -8.09 0.69 27.80
C GLU A 25 -8.40 0.49 26.30
N GLU A 26 -8.85 1.55 25.63
CA GLU A 26 -9.15 1.55 24.20
C GLU A 26 -7.87 1.76 23.37
N VAL A 27 -7.71 0.97 22.31
CA VAL A 27 -6.55 1.06 21.41
C VAL A 27 -6.97 1.07 19.94
N GLU A 28 -6.19 1.77 19.12
CA GLU A 28 -6.36 1.75 17.66
C GLU A 28 -5.42 0.71 17.01
N ILE A 29 -5.90 0.08 15.94
CA ILE A 29 -5.15 -0.93 15.20
C ILE A 29 -4.81 -0.40 13.80
N GLU A 30 -3.52 -0.33 13.50
CA GLU A 30 -3.01 0.01 12.17
C GLU A 30 -2.63 -1.26 11.39
N LEU A 31 -3.33 -1.53 10.27
CA LEU A 31 -3.01 -2.66 9.40
C LEU A 31 -2.07 -2.24 8.27
N LYS A 32 -0.81 -2.67 8.36
CA LYS A 32 0.15 -2.53 7.25
C LYS A 32 -0.07 -3.63 6.23
N ARG A 33 -1.05 -3.45 5.35
CA ARG A 33 -1.15 -4.25 4.14
C ARG A 33 0.08 -3.96 3.30
N LYS A 34 0.83 -5.00 2.91
CA LYS A 34 1.70 -4.87 1.74
C LYS A 34 0.75 -4.44 0.63
N GLY A 35 0.90 -3.22 0.12
CA GLY A 35 0.02 -2.70 -0.93
C GLY A 35 -0.17 -3.77 -2.01
N GLU A 36 -1.34 -3.77 -2.66
CA GLU A 36 -1.59 -4.67 -3.78
C GLU A 36 -0.33 -4.74 -4.64
N PRO A 37 0.11 -5.95 -5.07
CA PRO A 37 1.30 -6.05 -5.91
C PRO A 37 1.12 -5.03 -7.01
N LYS A 38 1.99 -4.01 -7.06
CA LYS A 38 1.92 -2.97 -8.09
C LYS A 38 1.88 -3.75 -9.38
N ARG A 39 0.73 -3.78 -10.05
CA ARG A 39 0.62 -4.43 -11.35
C ARG A 39 1.71 -3.80 -12.16
N ASP A 40 2.70 -4.61 -12.54
CA ASP A 40 3.84 -4.10 -13.24
C ASP A 40 3.27 -3.42 -14.48
N ILE A 41 3.48 -2.11 -14.61
CA ILE A 41 2.97 -1.36 -15.76
C ILE A 41 3.52 -1.99 -17.06
N LEU A 42 4.66 -2.68 -16.97
CA LEU A 42 5.24 -3.50 -18.04
C LEU A 42 4.35 -4.68 -18.47
N SER A 43 3.44 -5.18 -17.63
CA SER A 43 2.45 -6.20 -18.04
C SER A 43 1.49 -5.68 -19.12
N TYR A 44 1.36 -4.35 -19.25
CA TYR A 44 0.61 -3.68 -20.30
C TYR A 44 1.50 -3.22 -21.47
N ALA A 45 2.81 -3.51 -21.48
CA ALA A 45 3.74 -3.06 -22.52
C ALA A 45 3.34 -3.55 -23.94
N GLY A 46 2.62 -4.67 -24.04
CA GLY A 46 2.06 -5.14 -25.30
C GLY A 46 1.02 -4.20 -25.91
N LEU A 47 0.33 -3.39 -25.10
CA LEU A 47 -0.66 -2.40 -25.54
C LEU A 47 -0.03 -1.09 -26.05
N LEU A 48 1.26 -0.86 -25.75
CA LEU A 48 1.95 0.40 -26.04
C LEU A 48 2.86 0.31 -27.28
N LYS A 49 2.83 -0.81 -28.02
CA LYS A 49 3.75 -1.07 -29.14
C LYS A 49 3.58 -0.14 -30.35
N ASP A 50 2.44 0.53 -30.46
CA ASP A 50 2.08 1.39 -31.61
C ASP A 50 1.96 2.87 -31.23
N LEU A 51 2.52 3.29 -30.09
CA LEU A 51 2.51 4.70 -29.70
C LEU A 51 3.50 5.50 -30.54
N SER A 52 3.08 6.69 -30.95
CA SER A 52 3.98 7.73 -31.42
C SER A 52 4.83 8.28 -30.27
N GLU A 53 5.94 8.94 -30.60
CA GLU A 53 6.84 9.55 -29.61
C GLU A 53 6.12 10.55 -28.68
N GLU A 54 5.11 11.25 -29.20
CA GLU A 54 4.31 12.20 -28.41
C GLU A 54 3.40 11.49 -27.39
N GLU A 55 2.76 10.39 -27.80
CA GLU A 55 1.90 9.60 -26.92
C GLU A 55 2.73 8.89 -25.83
N GLU A 56 3.92 8.39 -26.18
CA GLU A 56 4.86 7.82 -25.21
C GLU A 56 5.29 8.86 -24.17
N ARG A 57 5.60 10.08 -24.61
CA ARG A 57 5.93 11.21 -23.70
C ARG A 57 4.79 11.54 -22.75
N LEU A 58 3.56 11.66 -23.27
CA LEU A 58 2.36 11.96 -22.47
C LEU A 58 2.08 10.84 -21.45
N PHE A 59 2.25 9.58 -21.85
CA PHE A 59 2.10 8.44 -20.96
C PHE A 59 3.12 8.49 -19.81
N HIS A 60 4.40 8.70 -20.11
CA HIS A 60 5.44 8.81 -19.08
C HIS A 60 5.18 9.98 -18.12
N GLU A 61 4.69 11.11 -18.62
CA GLU A 61 4.32 12.25 -17.78
C GLU A 61 3.13 11.91 -16.87
N ALA A 62 2.09 11.27 -17.39
CA ALA A 62 0.92 10.84 -16.62
C ALA A 62 1.28 9.82 -15.54
N VAL A 63 2.14 8.84 -15.84
CA VAL A 63 2.64 7.85 -14.88
C VAL A 63 3.51 8.51 -13.80
N LYS A 64 4.41 9.43 -14.17
CA LYS A 64 5.23 10.19 -13.21
C LYS A 64 4.36 11.03 -12.27
N ARG A 65 3.34 11.72 -12.80
CA ARG A 65 2.33 12.44 -12.00
C ARG A 65 1.60 11.47 -11.06
N ARG A 66 1.16 10.30 -11.53
CA ARG A 66 0.48 9.30 -10.69
C ARG A 66 1.38 8.72 -9.60
N SER A 67 2.68 8.56 -9.84
CA SER A 67 3.66 8.17 -8.81
C SER A 67 3.84 9.24 -7.71
N LEU A 68 3.55 10.50 -8.01
CA LEU A 68 3.53 11.59 -7.05
C LEU A 68 2.19 11.64 -6.30
N PHE A 69 1.06 11.43 -7.00
CA PHE A 69 -0.27 11.41 -6.39
C PHE A 69 -0.57 10.15 -5.56
N GLY A 70 0.00 9.00 -5.91
CA GLY A 70 -0.14 7.76 -5.12
C GLY A 70 0.52 7.87 -3.73
N ARG A 71 1.54 8.71 -3.57
CA ARG A 71 2.11 9.03 -2.25
C ARG A 71 1.25 10.04 -1.47
N ALA A 72 0.50 10.90 -2.16
CA ALA A 72 -0.32 11.94 -1.55
C ALA A 72 -1.71 11.43 -1.11
N LEU A 73 -2.20 10.32 -1.67
CA LEU A 73 -3.57 9.82 -1.46
C LEU A 73 -3.70 8.60 -0.53
N ASN A 74 -2.62 8.08 0.08
CA ASN A 74 -2.66 6.91 0.99
C ASN A 74 -3.65 5.81 0.54
N LEU A 75 -3.54 5.37 -0.73
CA LEU A 75 -4.21 4.17 -1.25
C LEU A 75 -3.23 2.99 -1.24
#